data_AF-A0A6P0XVZ6-F1
#
_entry.id   AF-A0A6P0XVZ6-F1
#
_cell.length_a   1.000
_cell.length_b   1.000
_cell.length_c   1.000
_cell.angle_alpha   90.00
_cell.angle_beta   90.00
_cell.angle_gamma   90.00
#
_symmetry.space_group_name_H-M   'P 1'
#
loop_
_entity.id
_entity.type
_entity.pdbx_description
1 polymer ?
#
loop_
_entity_poly.entity_id
_entity_poly.type
_entity_poly.pdbx_seq_one_letter_code
_entity_poly.pdbx_strand_id
1 'polypeptide(L)'
;LSLTDTSYVDIRNLQVLAMGADTFTEQSPLPGASQEISLISQRLWSGRSYLNQNFTRKMLKEARERTPFGIIHLATHGEFKPGKPSNSYVQLWDEKLPLDSLRNLGWHDPPVELLVLSACKTALGDREAELGFAGLAVAAGVKSALGSLWSVSDAGTLGLMTNFYQQLQTAPIKAEALRQAQLSMARGEVYLENGQLIAGDLRIPLPEELANLGDQDFTHP
;
A
#
# COMPACT_ATOMS: atom_id res chain seq x y z
N LEU A 1 -22.56 2.23 13.52
CA LEU A 1 -21.41 1.57 12.85
C LEU A 1 -21.51 0.08 13.15
N SER A 2 -21.95 -0.73 12.17
CA SER A 2 -21.81 -2.18 12.28
C SER A 2 -20.32 -2.50 12.16
N LEU A 3 -19.76 -3.24 13.11
CA LEU A 3 -18.37 -3.71 13.06
C LEU A 3 -18.17 -4.83 12.02
N THR A 4 -19.26 -5.26 11.39
CA THR A 4 -19.34 -6.37 10.43
C THR A 4 -20.31 -6.00 9.31
N ASP A 5 -20.02 -4.92 8.59
CA ASP A 5 -20.60 -4.77 7.25
C ASP A 5 -19.91 -5.77 6.31
N THR A 6 -20.63 -6.84 5.99
CA THR A 6 -20.17 -7.92 5.10
C THR A 6 -20.64 -7.72 3.66
N SER A 7 -21.27 -6.58 3.35
CA SER A 7 -21.72 -6.28 1.99
C SER A 7 -20.50 -6.16 1.06
N TYR A 8 -20.42 -7.09 0.12
CA TYR A 8 -19.41 -7.06 -0.91
C TYR A 8 -19.73 -5.94 -1.90
N VAL A 9 -18.75 -5.08 -2.14
CA VAL A 9 -18.77 -4.09 -3.23
C VAL A 9 -17.67 -4.47 -4.21
N ASP A 10 -18.04 -4.59 -5.47
CA ASP A 10 -17.07 -4.72 -6.55
C ASP A 10 -16.31 -3.40 -6.70
N ILE A 11 -15.01 -3.44 -6.39
CA ILE A 11 -14.18 -2.25 -6.37
C ILE A 11 -13.59 -1.90 -7.73
N ARG A 12 -13.76 -2.74 -8.77
CA ARG A 12 -13.09 -2.59 -10.08
C ARG A 12 -13.40 -1.28 -10.80
N ASN A 13 -14.55 -0.68 -10.52
CA ASN A 13 -14.96 0.61 -11.07
C ASN A 13 -14.68 1.80 -10.14
N LEU A 14 -14.11 1.56 -8.95
CA LEU A 14 -13.80 2.62 -7.99
C LEU A 14 -12.46 3.24 -8.31
N GLN A 15 -12.35 4.56 -8.15
CA GLN A 15 -11.09 5.25 -8.34
C GLN A 15 -10.15 5.09 -7.14
N VAL A 16 -8.85 5.05 -7.43
CA VAL A 16 -7.79 5.04 -6.42
C VAL A 16 -7.25 6.44 -6.14
N LEU A 17 -7.03 6.75 -4.87
CA LEU A 17 -6.14 7.83 -4.43
C LEU A 17 -4.82 7.20 -3.99
N ALA A 18 -3.80 7.28 -4.86
CA ALA A 18 -2.48 6.71 -4.62
C ALA A 18 -1.52 7.81 -4.14
N MET A 19 -1.08 7.76 -2.89
CA MET A 19 -0.18 8.78 -2.34
C MET A 19 1.05 8.15 -1.70
N GLY A 20 2.18 8.84 -1.73
CA GLY A 20 3.40 8.29 -1.15
C GLY A 20 4.55 9.27 -1.05
N ALA A 21 5.64 8.82 -0.44
CA ALA A 21 6.89 9.56 -0.39
C ALA A 21 8.06 8.60 -0.69
N ASP A 22 8.99 9.07 -1.50
CA ASP A 22 10.23 8.36 -1.82
C ASP A 22 11.46 8.95 -1.10
N THR A 23 11.32 10.16 -0.57
CA THR A 23 12.38 10.92 0.08
C THR A 23 11.96 11.29 1.51
N PHE A 24 12.90 11.10 2.45
CA PHE A 24 12.66 11.30 3.88
C PHE A 24 13.87 11.94 4.55
N THR A 25 13.64 12.72 5.60
CA THR A 25 14.70 13.35 6.40
C THR A 25 15.26 12.42 7.48
N GLU A 26 14.39 11.62 8.10
CA GLU A 26 14.71 10.76 9.26
C GLU A 26 14.70 9.26 8.93
N GLN A 27 14.37 8.89 7.69
CA GLN A 27 14.28 7.50 7.24
C GLN A 27 15.05 7.31 5.92
N SER A 28 15.33 6.06 5.58
CA SER A 28 15.91 5.72 4.28
C SER A 28 14.95 6.06 3.14
N PRO A 29 15.46 6.47 1.96
CA PRO A 29 14.62 6.70 0.79
C PRO A 29 13.94 5.40 0.33
N LEU A 30 12.79 5.54 -0.33
CA LEU A 30 11.98 4.47 -0.94
C LEU A 30 11.75 4.79 -2.42
N PRO A 31 12.77 4.71 -3.29
CA PRO A 31 12.64 4.99 -4.72
C PRO A 31 11.56 4.15 -5.42
N GLY A 32 11.26 2.95 -4.91
CA GLY A 32 10.15 2.11 -5.36
C GLY A 32 8.78 2.72 -5.10
N ALA A 33 8.61 3.53 -4.06
CA ALA A 33 7.33 4.15 -3.72
C ALA A 33 6.83 5.09 -4.83
N SER A 34 7.67 5.97 -5.38
CA SER A 34 7.23 6.86 -6.47
C SER A 34 6.94 6.09 -7.76
N GLN A 35 7.72 5.04 -8.04
CA GLN A 35 7.46 4.13 -9.16
C GLN A 35 6.12 3.39 -8.98
N GLU A 36 5.83 2.88 -7.78
CA GLU A 36 4.60 2.18 -7.42
C GLU A 36 3.37 3.06 -7.61
N ILE A 37 3.40 4.28 -7.04
CA ILE A 37 2.30 5.24 -7.14
C ILE A 37 2.03 5.61 -8.60
N SER A 38 3.08 5.82 -9.40
CA SER A 38 2.97 6.12 -10.82
C SER A 38 2.34 4.97 -11.60
N LEU A 39 2.80 3.73 -11.39
CA LEU A 39 2.25 2.54 -12.06
C LEU A 39 0.78 2.33 -11.74
N ILE A 40 0.42 2.45 -10.46
CA ILE A 40 -0.95 2.26 -10.00
C ILE A 40 -1.86 3.25 -10.70
N SER A 41 -1.58 4.55 -10.63
CA SER A 41 -2.52 5.58 -11.12
C SER A 41 -2.52 5.76 -12.64
N GLN A 42 -1.45 5.36 -13.34
CA GLN A 42 -1.32 5.60 -14.79
C GLN A 42 -1.55 4.35 -15.65
N ARG A 43 -1.28 3.15 -15.13
CA ARG A 43 -1.30 1.91 -15.93
C ARG A 43 -2.21 0.83 -15.38
N LEU A 44 -2.30 0.69 -14.06
CA LEU A 44 -2.99 -0.44 -13.44
C LEU A 44 -4.41 -0.11 -12.97
N TRP A 45 -4.67 1.15 -12.60
CA TRP A 45 -5.94 1.53 -12.01
C TRP A 45 -6.29 2.99 -12.29
N SER A 46 -7.57 3.30 -12.51
CA SER A 46 -8.00 4.69 -12.70
C SER A 46 -7.96 5.46 -11.38
N GLY A 47 -7.36 6.64 -11.35
CA GLY A 47 -7.30 7.41 -10.12
C GLY A 47 -6.50 8.70 -10.18
N ARG A 48 -6.10 9.19 -9.01
CA ARG A 48 -5.19 10.33 -8.85
C ARG A 48 -4.02 9.92 -7.98
N SER A 49 -2.89 10.61 -8.18
CA SER A 49 -1.71 10.43 -7.34
C SER A 49 -1.09 11.72 -6.83
N TYR A 50 -0.45 11.61 -5.65
CA TYR A 50 0.30 12.70 -5.01
C TYR A 50 1.57 12.15 -4.36
N LEU A 51 2.69 12.82 -4.59
CA LEU A 51 3.99 12.41 -4.07
C LEU A 51 4.60 13.49 -3.17
N ASN A 52 5.46 13.06 -2.25
CA ASN A 52 6.36 13.90 -1.46
C ASN A 52 5.64 15.10 -0.83
N GLN A 53 5.97 16.34 -1.18
CA GLN A 53 5.38 17.54 -0.59
C GLN A 53 3.84 17.60 -0.68
N ASN A 54 3.24 16.86 -1.61
CA ASN A 54 1.80 16.75 -1.75
C ASN A 54 1.19 15.56 -0.98
N PHE A 55 2.02 14.68 -0.42
CA PHE A 55 1.60 13.58 0.44
C PHE A 55 1.46 14.02 1.90
N THR A 56 0.43 14.79 2.16
CA THR A 56 0.11 15.36 3.49
C THR A 56 -1.30 14.96 3.94
N ARG A 57 -1.55 15.05 5.25
CA ARG A 57 -2.89 14.82 5.83
C ARG A 57 -3.94 15.74 5.23
N LYS A 58 -3.57 16.99 4.99
CA LYS A 58 -4.44 18.00 4.36
C LYS A 58 -4.84 17.56 2.95
N MET A 59 -3.87 17.17 2.12
CA MET A 59 -4.15 16.73 0.76
C MET A 59 -4.99 15.45 0.72
N LEU A 60 -4.74 14.50 1.63
CA LEU A 60 -5.57 13.30 1.77
C LEU A 60 -7.05 13.64 1.96
N LYS A 61 -7.36 14.63 2.82
CA LYS A 61 -8.73 15.09 3.06
C LYS A 61 -9.30 15.82 1.85
N GLU A 62 -8.59 16.83 1.35
CA GLU A 62 -9.06 17.67 0.23
C GLU A 62 -9.30 16.87 -1.06
N ALA A 63 -8.43 15.91 -1.38
CA ALA A 63 -8.61 15.05 -2.54
C ALA A 63 -9.89 14.20 -2.41
N ARG A 64 -10.14 13.68 -1.20
CA ARG A 64 -11.25 12.79 -0.90
C ARG A 64 -12.59 13.52 -0.77
N GLU A 65 -12.57 14.80 -0.38
CA GLU A 65 -13.74 15.69 -0.43
C GLU A 65 -14.16 16.01 -1.88
N ARG A 66 -13.19 16.12 -2.80
CA ARG A 66 -13.47 16.40 -4.22
C ARG A 66 -13.90 15.17 -5.00
N THR A 67 -13.37 14.01 -4.65
CA THR A 67 -13.65 12.75 -5.34
C THR A 67 -13.73 11.62 -4.33
N PRO A 68 -14.84 10.86 -4.31
CA PRO A 68 -15.05 9.79 -3.35
C PRO A 68 -14.26 8.53 -3.73
N PHE A 69 -12.93 8.59 -3.59
CA PHE A 69 -12.05 7.46 -3.89
C PHE A 69 -12.40 6.26 -3.01
N GLY A 70 -12.79 5.16 -3.65
CA GLY A 70 -13.13 3.91 -2.97
C GLY A 70 -11.90 3.09 -2.58
N ILE A 71 -10.73 3.41 -3.15
CA ILE A 71 -9.45 2.82 -2.81
C ILE A 71 -8.49 3.92 -2.39
N ILE A 72 -7.84 3.75 -1.24
CA ILE A 72 -6.74 4.60 -0.80
C ILE A 72 -5.50 3.74 -0.72
N HIS A 73 -4.44 4.16 -1.41
CA HIS A 73 -3.17 3.46 -1.44
C HIS A 73 -2.08 4.40 -0.94
N LEU A 74 -1.36 3.98 0.10
CA LEU A 74 -0.28 4.75 0.72
C LEU A 74 1.06 3.99 0.59
N ALA A 75 2.02 4.52 -0.17
CA ALA A 75 3.37 3.95 -0.33
C ALA A 75 4.41 4.81 0.40
N THR A 76 4.85 4.36 1.58
CA THR A 76 5.69 5.17 2.49
C THR A 76 6.21 4.32 3.65
N HIS A 77 7.03 4.85 4.55
CA HIS A 77 7.33 4.16 5.81
C HIS A 77 6.12 4.09 6.74
N GLY A 78 6.02 3.01 7.51
CA GLY A 78 5.06 2.87 8.59
C GLY A 78 5.66 2.00 9.67
N GLU A 79 5.41 2.32 10.93
CA GLU A 79 5.96 1.57 12.07
C GLU A 79 4.81 1.07 12.94
N PHE A 80 4.69 -0.25 13.06
CA PHE A 80 3.69 -0.90 13.90
C PHE A 80 4.32 -1.35 15.21
N LYS A 81 3.95 -0.68 16.30
CA LYS A 81 4.46 -0.93 17.64
C LYS A 81 3.43 -1.66 18.50
N PRO A 82 3.91 -2.48 19.46
CA PRO A 82 3.10 -3.05 20.54
C PRO A 82 2.27 -2.04 21.32
N GLY A 83 1.22 -2.54 21.97
CA GLY A 83 0.35 -1.77 22.84
C GLY A 83 -0.72 -0.97 22.10
N LYS A 84 -0.81 0.33 22.37
CA LYS A 84 -1.89 1.19 21.84
C LYS A 84 -1.67 1.51 20.36
N PRO A 85 -2.73 1.58 19.53
CA PRO A 85 -2.60 2.00 18.12
C PRO A 85 -1.90 3.35 17.92
N SER A 86 -1.99 4.27 18.88
CA SER A 86 -1.29 5.56 18.90
C SER A 86 0.25 5.46 18.93
N ASN A 87 0.79 4.30 19.32
CA ASN A 87 2.24 4.03 19.30
C ASN A 87 2.74 3.75 17.89
N SER A 88 1.82 3.41 16.98
CA SER A 88 2.10 3.09 15.58
C SER A 88 1.77 4.27 14.69
N TYR A 89 2.46 4.42 13.56
CA TYR A 89 2.23 5.52 12.63
C TYR A 89 2.46 5.15 11.18
N VAL A 90 1.88 5.95 10.29
CA VAL A 90 2.24 6.05 8.87
C VAL A 90 3.02 7.35 8.68
N GLN A 91 4.20 7.29 8.06
CA GLN A 91 5.00 8.47 7.76
C GLN A 91 4.35 9.19 6.57
N LEU A 92 3.83 10.40 6.79
CA LEU A 92 3.51 11.33 5.72
C LEU A 92 4.74 12.20 5.42
N TRP A 93 4.66 13.07 4.43
CA TRP A 93 5.74 13.99 4.13
C TRP A 93 6.12 14.91 5.30
N ASP A 94 5.12 15.45 5.97
CA ASP A 94 5.25 16.52 6.97
C ASP A 94 5.08 16.04 8.41
N GLU A 95 4.64 14.79 8.62
CA GLU A 95 4.35 14.27 9.96
C GLU A 95 4.35 12.74 10.04
N LYS A 96 4.48 12.21 11.26
CA LYS A 96 4.16 10.82 11.59
C LYS A 96 2.70 10.75 12.01
N LEU A 97 1.82 10.27 11.12
CA LEU A 97 0.38 10.17 11.37
C LEU A 97 0.08 8.93 12.23
N PRO A 98 -0.38 9.08 13.49
CA PRO A 98 -0.71 7.94 14.33
C PRO A 98 -1.87 7.12 13.74
N LEU A 99 -1.87 5.80 13.92
CA LEU A 99 -2.89 4.94 13.30
C LEU A 99 -4.31 5.20 13.79
N ASP A 100 -4.48 5.58 15.06
CA ASP A 100 -5.80 5.94 15.61
C ASP A 100 -6.35 7.24 15.03
N SER A 101 -5.46 8.11 14.52
CA SER A 101 -5.81 9.35 13.85
C SER A 101 -6.30 9.13 12.41
N LEU A 102 -6.10 7.94 11.83
CA LEU A 102 -6.63 7.59 10.50
C LEU A 102 -8.16 7.67 10.47
N ARG A 103 -8.85 7.34 11.57
CA ARG A 103 -10.31 7.49 11.70
C ARG A 103 -10.78 8.91 11.40
N ASN A 104 -9.95 9.90 11.71
CA ASN A 104 -10.26 11.33 11.58
C ASN A 104 -10.05 11.85 10.13
N LEU A 105 -9.69 10.96 9.20
CA LEU A 105 -9.64 11.26 7.76
C LEU A 105 -10.99 11.11 7.07
N GLY A 106 -12.02 10.67 7.81
CA GLY A 106 -13.39 10.63 7.32
C GLY A 106 -13.74 9.43 6.45
N TRP A 107 -12.86 8.43 6.36
CA TRP A 107 -12.93 7.32 5.39
C TRP A 107 -14.18 6.41 5.42
N HIS A 108 -15.11 6.67 6.34
CA HIS A 108 -16.37 5.97 6.48
C HIS A 108 -17.50 6.51 5.59
N ASP A 109 -17.41 7.77 5.15
CA ASP A 109 -18.44 8.40 4.31
C ASP A 109 -17.84 9.29 3.20
N PRO A 110 -18.03 8.97 1.91
CA PRO A 110 -18.49 7.66 1.41
C PRO A 110 -17.43 6.58 1.67
N PRO A 111 -17.81 5.32 1.93
CA PRO A 111 -16.89 4.32 2.47
C PRO A 111 -15.69 4.06 1.56
N VAL A 112 -14.49 4.09 2.14
CA VAL A 112 -13.30 3.53 1.52
C VAL A 112 -13.40 2.00 1.63
N GLU A 113 -13.53 1.37 0.48
CA GLU A 113 -13.67 -0.07 0.35
C GLU A 113 -12.34 -0.77 0.64
N LEU A 114 -11.20 -0.19 0.22
CA LEU A 114 -9.87 -0.77 0.42
C LEU A 114 -8.84 0.31 0.78
N LEU A 115 -8.23 0.16 1.95
CA LEU A 115 -6.98 0.84 2.31
C LEU A 115 -5.81 -0.09 2.03
N VAL A 116 -4.85 0.34 1.23
CA VAL A 116 -3.56 -0.34 1.04
C VAL A 116 -2.49 0.50 1.72
N LEU A 117 -1.83 -0.07 2.73
CA LEU A 117 -0.61 0.46 3.31
C LEU A 117 0.57 -0.33 2.77
N SER A 118 1.15 0.17 1.67
CA SER A 118 2.42 -0.28 1.14
C SER A 118 3.55 0.31 1.98
N ALA A 119 3.56 -0.06 3.26
CA ALA A 119 4.39 0.57 4.28
C ALA A 119 5.12 -0.46 5.14
N CYS A 120 6.45 -0.45 5.06
CA CYS A 120 7.28 -1.46 5.68
C CYS A 120 7.83 -0.99 7.05
N LYS A 121 7.32 -1.63 8.11
CA LYS A 121 8.01 -2.05 9.36
C LYS A 121 6.94 -2.54 10.33
N THR A 122 6.59 -3.81 10.23
CA THR A 122 5.91 -4.55 11.29
C THR A 122 6.95 -5.26 12.14
N ALA A 123 6.85 -5.14 13.47
CA ALA A 123 7.62 -5.96 14.39
C ALA A 123 7.08 -7.40 14.36
N LEU A 124 7.46 -8.14 13.32
CA LEU A 124 7.10 -9.54 13.12
C LEU A 124 7.53 -10.37 14.34
N GLY A 125 6.62 -11.16 14.90
CA GLY A 125 6.86 -11.96 16.11
C GLY A 125 6.49 -11.25 17.42
N ASP A 126 6.10 -9.98 17.38
CA ASP A 126 5.46 -9.31 18.51
C ASP A 126 3.94 -9.41 18.38
N ARG A 127 3.35 -10.32 19.17
CA ARG A 127 1.91 -10.57 19.22
C ARG A 127 1.10 -9.29 19.45
N GLU A 128 1.63 -8.30 20.17
CA GLU A 128 0.94 -7.05 20.39
C GLU A 128 0.99 -6.12 19.17
N ALA A 129 2.08 -6.12 18.40
CA ALA A 129 2.16 -5.40 17.13
C ALA A 129 1.22 -6.03 16.08
N GLU A 130 1.13 -7.37 16.05
CA GLU A 130 0.18 -8.11 15.19
C GLU A 130 -1.27 -7.80 15.54
N LEU A 131 -1.62 -7.75 16.83
CA LEU A 131 -2.94 -7.31 17.30
C LEU A 131 -3.20 -5.83 16.96
N GLY A 132 -2.18 -4.98 17.03
CA GLY A 132 -2.24 -3.59 16.61
C GLY A 132 -2.60 -3.43 15.13
N PHE A 133 -2.02 -4.29 14.26
CA PHE A 133 -2.33 -4.33 12.84
C PHE A 133 -3.68 -5.00 12.52
N ALA A 134 -4.07 -6.04 13.26
CA ALA A 134 -5.33 -6.75 13.07
C ALA A 134 -6.57 -5.83 13.17
N GLY A 135 -6.43 -4.72 13.92
CA GLY A 135 -7.44 -3.68 14.05
C GLY A 135 -7.35 -2.55 13.01
N LEU A 136 -6.46 -2.61 12.02
CA LEU A 136 -6.17 -1.47 11.12
C LEU A 136 -7.41 -0.96 10.38
N ALA A 137 -8.20 -1.86 9.77
CA ALA A 137 -9.42 -1.45 9.07
C ALA A 137 -10.39 -0.73 10.01
N VAL A 138 -10.55 -1.30 11.21
CA VAL A 138 -11.38 -0.71 12.27
C VAL A 138 -10.84 0.66 12.67
N ALA A 139 -9.54 0.77 12.97
CA ALA A 139 -8.87 2.00 13.39
C ALA A 139 -8.96 3.10 12.33
N ALA A 140 -8.81 2.75 11.06
CA ALA A 140 -8.92 3.67 9.93
C ALA A 140 -10.37 4.01 9.56
N GLY A 141 -11.35 3.22 10.02
CA GLY A 141 -12.76 3.38 9.65
C GLY A 141 -13.04 3.03 8.19
N VAL A 142 -12.30 2.05 7.64
CA VAL A 142 -12.46 1.52 6.28
C VAL A 142 -13.05 0.11 6.32
N LYS A 143 -13.60 -0.37 5.19
CA LYS A 143 -14.18 -1.72 5.14
C LYS A 143 -13.15 -2.84 5.11
N SER A 144 -12.04 -2.62 4.41
CA SER A 144 -10.92 -3.57 4.40
C SER A 144 -9.60 -2.83 4.34
N ALA A 145 -8.59 -3.40 4.99
CA ALA A 145 -7.23 -2.90 4.97
C ALA A 145 -6.27 -4.02 4.56
N LEU A 146 -5.32 -3.67 3.73
CA LEU A 146 -4.18 -4.48 3.33
C LEU A 146 -2.93 -3.75 3.80
N GLY A 147 -1.97 -4.48 4.34
CA GLY A 147 -0.64 -3.97 4.62
C GLY A 147 0.36 -5.10 4.59
N SER A 148 1.61 -4.77 4.30
CA SER A 148 2.69 -5.74 4.33
C SER A 148 3.06 -6.05 5.79
N LEU A 149 2.93 -7.32 6.18
CA LEU A 149 3.35 -7.81 7.50
C LEU A 149 4.85 -8.11 7.58
N TRP A 150 5.63 -7.81 6.54
CA TRP A 150 7.02 -8.22 6.41
C TRP A 150 7.89 -7.00 6.13
N SER A 151 9.14 -7.06 6.58
CA SER A 151 10.19 -6.15 6.11
C SER A 151 10.56 -6.54 4.68
N VAL A 152 9.65 -6.31 3.73
CA VAL A 152 9.91 -6.52 2.31
C VAL A 152 10.89 -5.42 1.87
N SER A 153 11.85 -5.77 1.01
CA SER A 153 12.66 -4.76 0.35
C SER A 153 11.76 -3.81 -0.44
N ASP A 154 12.22 -2.58 -0.66
CA ASP A 154 11.49 -1.60 -1.48
C ASP A 154 11.14 -2.19 -2.87
N ALA A 155 12.12 -2.86 -3.50
CA ALA A 155 11.93 -3.59 -4.75
C ALA A 155 10.88 -4.71 -4.69
N GLY A 156 10.91 -5.54 -3.64
CA GLY A 156 9.94 -6.62 -3.49
C GLY A 156 8.52 -6.11 -3.23
N THR A 157 8.39 -4.98 -2.53
CA THR A 157 7.09 -4.32 -2.29
C THR A 157 6.51 -3.80 -3.60
N LEU A 158 7.34 -3.12 -4.39
CA LEU A 158 6.98 -2.67 -5.73
C LEU A 158 6.50 -3.85 -6.61
N GLY A 159 7.19 -4.98 -6.56
CA GLY A 159 6.78 -6.22 -7.26
C GLY A 159 5.44 -6.76 -6.78
N LEU A 160 5.27 -6.91 -5.46
CA LEU A 160 4.04 -7.42 -4.85
C LEU A 160 2.84 -6.53 -5.19
N MET A 161 2.97 -5.20 -5.04
CA MET A 161 1.88 -4.26 -5.30
C MET A 161 1.54 -4.17 -6.78
N THR A 162 2.55 -4.21 -7.66
CA THR A 162 2.33 -4.31 -9.10
C THR A 162 1.47 -5.53 -9.44
N ASN A 163 1.87 -6.72 -8.98
CA ASN A 163 1.13 -7.93 -9.28
C ASN A 163 -0.24 -7.95 -8.59
N PHE A 164 -0.34 -7.47 -7.34
CA PHE A 164 -1.61 -7.34 -6.63
C PHE A 164 -2.63 -6.54 -7.43
N TYR A 165 -2.26 -5.35 -7.94
CA TYR A 165 -3.19 -4.56 -8.74
C TYR A 165 -3.51 -5.18 -10.10
N GLN A 166 -2.59 -5.94 -10.72
CA GLN A 166 -2.92 -6.74 -11.93
C GLN A 166 -3.98 -7.79 -11.62
N GLN A 167 -3.79 -8.58 -10.55
CA GLN A 167 -4.73 -9.62 -10.15
C GLN A 167 -6.07 -9.02 -9.70
N LEU A 168 -6.05 -7.84 -9.08
CA LEU A 168 -7.24 -7.15 -8.59
C LEU A 168 -8.22 -6.76 -9.69
N GLN A 169 -7.75 -6.62 -10.94
CA GLN A 169 -8.61 -6.32 -12.09
C GLN A 169 -9.55 -7.49 -12.44
N THR A 170 -9.16 -8.73 -12.14
CA THR A 170 -9.88 -9.93 -12.59
C THR A 170 -10.36 -10.82 -11.43
N ALA A 171 -9.69 -10.76 -10.28
CA ALA A 171 -10.01 -11.60 -9.13
C ALA A 171 -11.42 -11.29 -8.57
N PRO A 172 -12.17 -12.31 -8.12
CA PRO A 172 -13.51 -12.11 -7.58
C PRO A 172 -13.50 -11.36 -6.25
N ILE A 173 -12.44 -11.50 -5.45
CA ILE A 173 -12.32 -10.84 -4.13
C ILE A 173 -10.88 -10.37 -3.89
N LYS A 174 -10.74 -9.33 -3.05
CA LYS A 174 -9.46 -8.68 -2.71
C LYS A 174 -8.43 -9.66 -2.15
N ALA A 175 -8.89 -10.60 -1.30
CA ALA A 175 -8.04 -11.62 -0.70
C ALA A 175 -7.48 -12.62 -1.74
N GLU A 176 -8.27 -12.94 -2.77
CA GLU A 176 -7.82 -13.81 -3.86
C GLU A 176 -6.77 -13.10 -4.72
N ALA A 177 -6.95 -11.81 -5.01
CA ALA A 177 -5.94 -11.01 -5.71
C ALA A 177 -4.59 -11.02 -4.97
N LEU A 178 -4.62 -10.80 -3.65
CA LEU A 178 -3.42 -10.87 -2.81
C LEU A 178 -2.80 -12.27 -2.82
N ARG A 179 -3.60 -13.32 -2.67
CA ARG A 179 -3.13 -14.71 -2.71
C ARG A 179 -2.42 -15.03 -4.03
N GLN A 180 -3.00 -14.62 -5.15
CA GLN A 180 -2.39 -14.83 -6.47
C GLN A 180 -1.08 -14.06 -6.60
N ALA A 181 -1.02 -12.81 -6.13
CA ALA A 181 0.22 -12.03 -6.14
C ALA A 181 1.32 -12.68 -5.28
N GLN A 182 0.98 -13.18 -4.09
CA GLN A 182 1.91 -13.92 -3.23
C GLN A 182 2.39 -15.22 -3.89
N LEU A 183 1.50 -15.96 -4.57
CA LEU A 183 1.88 -17.16 -5.31
C LEU A 183 2.80 -16.86 -6.50
N SER A 184 2.55 -15.78 -7.25
CA SER A 184 3.42 -15.37 -8.35
C SER A 184 4.82 -15.00 -7.84
N MET A 185 4.92 -14.29 -6.71
CA MET A 185 6.20 -14.03 -6.04
C MET A 185 6.89 -15.35 -5.62
N ALA A 186 6.17 -16.25 -4.95
CA ALA A 186 6.70 -17.52 -4.46
C ALA A 186 7.12 -18.50 -5.59
N ARG A 187 6.59 -18.33 -6.80
CA ARG A 187 6.94 -19.12 -7.98
C ARG A 187 8.06 -18.50 -8.82
N GLY A 188 8.57 -17.33 -8.45
CA GLY A 188 9.57 -16.60 -9.24
C GLY A 188 9.00 -16.01 -10.53
N GLU A 189 7.68 -15.76 -10.58
CA GLU A 189 7.02 -15.10 -11.73
C GLU A 189 7.13 -13.57 -11.64
N VAL A 190 7.60 -13.05 -10.50
CA VAL A 190 7.86 -11.63 -10.26
C VAL A 190 9.30 -11.48 -9.76
N TYR A 191 10.12 -10.76 -10.51
CA TYR A 191 11.55 -10.66 -10.27
C TYR A 191 12.13 -9.39 -10.91
N LEU A 192 13.36 -9.03 -10.55
CA LEU A 192 14.12 -8.00 -11.25
C LEU A 192 15.11 -8.64 -12.23
N GLU A 193 15.15 -8.11 -13.44
CA GLU A 193 16.10 -8.52 -14.47
C GLU A 193 16.49 -7.32 -15.33
N ASN A 194 17.79 -7.11 -15.55
CA ASN A 194 18.32 -6.05 -16.43
C ASN A 194 17.77 -4.64 -16.11
N GLY A 195 17.65 -4.30 -14.82
CA GLY A 195 17.13 -3.00 -14.38
C GLY A 195 15.62 -2.82 -14.60
N GLN A 196 14.88 -3.91 -14.79
CA GLN A 196 13.42 -3.90 -14.93
C GLN A 196 12.77 -4.80 -13.88
N LEU A 197 11.59 -4.40 -13.40
CA LEU A 197 10.66 -5.31 -12.74
C LEU A 197 9.86 -6.06 -13.81
N ILE A 198 9.87 -7.38 -13.70
CA ILE A 198 9.05 -8.30 -14.48
C ILE A 198 7.90 -8.80 -13.60
N ALA A 199 6.66 -8.64 -14.05
CA ALA A 199 5.46 -9.10 -13.34
C ALA A 199 4.38 -9.54 -14.34
N GLY A 200 4.34 -10.83 -14.64
CA GLY A 200 3.53 -11.35 -15.76
C GLY A 200 3.94 -10.70 -17.08
N ASP A 201 3.00 -10.06 -17.77
CA ASP A 201 3.28 -9.37 -19.05
C ASP A 201 3.89 -7.97 -18.89
N LEU A 202 3.96 -7.44 -17.66
CA LEU A 202 4.51 -6.12 -17.41
C LEU A 202 6.02 -6.17 -17.30
N ARG A 203 6.65 -5.26 -18.04
CA ARG A 203 8.05 -4.90 -17.92
C ARG A 203 8.11 -3.43 -17.53
N ILE A 204 8.70 -3.17 -16.38
CA ILE A 204 8.70 -1.84 -15.78
C ILE A 204 10.15 -1.42 -15.56
N PRO A 205 10.63 -0.37 -16.25
CA PRO A 205 11.94 0.21 -15.96
C PRO A 205 12.01 0.66 -14.50
N LEU A 206 13.09 0.31 -13.82
CA LEU A 206 13.32 0.71 -12.44
C LEU A 206 14.02 2.08 -12.37
N PRO A 207 13.81 2.85 -11.28
CA PRO A 207 14.71 3.95 -10.93
C PRO A 207 16.13 3.43 -10.70
N GLU A 208 17.13 4.30 -10.90
CA GLU A 208 18.56 3.94 -10.89
C GLU A 208 18.96 3.21 -9.60
N GLU A 209 18.45 3.68 -8.46
CA GLU A 209 18.71 3.12 -7.14
C GLU A 209 18.26 1.67 -7.02
N LEU A 210 17.13 1.30 -7.63
CA LEU A 210 16.63 -0.07 -7.65
C LEU A 210 17.27 -0.90 -8.76
N ALA A 211 17.59 -0.30 -9.90
CA ALA A 211 18.30 -0.97 -10.99
C ALA A 211 19.71 -1.41 -10.55
N ASN A 212 20.36 -0.62 -9.69
CA ASN A 212 21.68 -0.92 -9.13
C ASN A 212 21.69 -2.12 -8.16
N LEU A 213 20.52 -2.61 -7.73
CA LEU A 213 20.42 -3.86 -6.96
C LEU A 213 20.76 -5.10 -7.80
N GLY A 214 20.83 -4.97 -9.13
CA GLY A 214 21.01 -6.08 -10.06
C GLY A 214 19.78 -6.96 -10.17
N ASP A 215 19.98 -8.16 -10.73
CA ASP A 215 18.91 -9.15 -10.83
C ASP A 215 18.55 -9.66 -9.43
N GLN A 216 17.26 -9.71 -9.13
CA GLN A 216 16.73 -10.08 -7.81
C GLN A 216 15.61 -11.08 -8.00
N ASP A 217 15.72 -12.22 -7.32
CA ASP A 217 14.61 -13.16 -7.17
C ASP A 217 13.85 -12.82 -5.89
N PHE A 218 12.54 -12.64 -6.00
CA PHE A 218 11.66 -12.37 -4.86
C PHE A 218 11.03 -13.62 -4.27
N THR A 219 11.44 -14.83 -4.71
CA THR A 219 11.08 -16.06 -4.02
C THR A 219 11.58 -15.99 -2.58
N HIS A 220 10.66 -16.08 -1.63
CA HIS A 220 10.96 -16.21 -0.21
C HIS A 220 10.19 -17.44 0.31
N PRO A 221 10.78 -18.28 1.17
CA PRO A 221 10.05 -19.35 1.86
C PRO A 221 8.92 -18.82 2.75
#